data_AF-A0A7W1Q4U1-F1
#
_entry.id   AF-A0A7W1Q4U1-F1
#
_cell.length_a   1.000
_cell.length_b   1.000
_cell.length_c   1.000
_cell.angle_alpha   90.00
_cell.angle_beta   90.00
_cell.angle_gamma   90.00
#
_symmetry.space_group_name_H-M   'P 1'
#
loop_
_entity.id
_entity.type
_entity.pdbx_description
1 polymer ?
#
loop_
_entity_poly.entity_id
_entity_poly.type
_entity_poly.pdbx_seq_one_letter_code
_entity_poly.pdbx_strand_id
1 'polypeptide(L)'
;MDNAVQRGQRIGNRYLGIGWLLTMLNIVGIGWAIYVPIALTLYQQDVLFTLDGAVTYALQMGASIGAVGIFALLQIFFLGKLARGMVADVPEVAAAEAALRIARWVAVITVVVCIVSLFVSLKLYRRWDDVLRITGG
;
A
#
# COMPACT_ATOMS: atom_id res chain seq x y z
N MET A 1 37.75 -6.02 -19.44
CA MET A 1 36.34 -6.45 -19.38
C MET A 1 35.69 -6.18 -18.01
N ASP A 2 36.40 -5.64 -17.00
CA ASP A 2 35.90 -5.66 -15.62
C ASP A 2 34.98 -4.51 -15.21
N ASN A 3 35.16 -3.31 -15.78
CA ASN A 3 34.40 -2.13 -15.33
C ASN A 3 32.91 -2.18 -15.69
N ALA A 4 32.55 -2.78 -16.83
CA ALA A 4 31.15 -2.88 -17.28
C ALA A 4 30.38 -3.92 -16.46
N VAL A 5 30.99 -5.09 -16.22
CA VAL A 5 30.41 -6.16 -15.41
C VAL A 5 30.22 -5.71 -13.95
N GLN A 6 31.24 -5.10 -13.34
CA GLN A 6 31.13 -4.57 -11.97
C GLN A 6 30.05 -3.50 -11.82
N ARG A 7 29.85 -2.64 -12.84
CA ARG A 7 28.75 -1.66 -12.86
C ARG A 7 27.39 -2.37 -12.92
N GLY A 8 27.25 -3.38 -13.79
CA GLY A 8 26.04 -4.20 -13.89
C GLY A 8 25.67 -4.86 -12.56
N GLN A 9 26.63 -5.48 -11.88
CA GLN A 9 26.42 -6.13 -10.58
C GLN A 9 25.96 -5.15 -9.50
N ARG A 10 26.61 -3.98 -9.39
CA ARG A 10 26.20 -2.96 -8.40
C ARG A 10 24.78 -2.45 -8.64
N ILE A 11 24.42 -2.27 -9.91
CA ILE A 11 23.07 -1.83 -10.31
C ILE A 11 22.04 -2.92 -9.99
N GLY A 12 22.32 -4.18 -10.36
CA GLY A 12 21.48 -5.33 -10.05
C GLY A 12 21.23 -5.48 -8.55
N ASN A 13 22.27 -5.47 -7.72
CA ASN A 13 22.12 -5.60 -6.27
C ASN A 13 21.29 -4.46 -5.63
N ARG A 14 21.44 -3.23 -6.13
CA ARG A 14 20.62 -2.10 -5.65
C ARG A 14 19.15 -2.30 -5.99
N TYR A 15 18.84 -2.67 -7.23
CA TYR A 15 17.45 -2.87 -7.65
C TYR A 15 16.81 -4.11 -7.06
N LEU A 16 17.59 -5.16 -6.80
CA LEU A 16 17.15 -6.31 -6.02
C LEU A 16 16.70 -5.89 -4.62
N GLY A 17 17.52 -5.11 -3.91
CA GLY A 17 17.18 -4.58 -2.59
C GLY A 17 15.94 -3.68 -2.62
N ILE A 18 15.84 -2.80 -3.61
CA ILE A 18 14.66 -1.94 -3.81
C ILE A 18 13.40 -2.77 -4.05
N GLY A 19 13.45 -3.80 -4.91
CA GLY A 19 12.31 -4.67 -5.19
C GLY A 19 11.79 -5.38 -3.94
N TRP A 20 12.69 -5.92 -3.11
CA TRP A 20 12.30 -6.55 -1.85
C TRP A 20 11.77 -5.55 -0.82
N LEU A 21 12.38 -4.38 -0.69
CA LEU A 21 11.89 -3.32 0.19
C LEU A 21 10.45 -2.92 -0.17
N LEU A 22 10.20 -2.67 -1.46
CA LEU A 22 8.87 -2.31 -1.94
C LEU A 22 7.86 -3.45 -1.73
N THR A 23 8.27 -4.69 -1.94
CA THR A 23 7.45 -5.87 -1.64
C THR A 23 7.03 -5.89 -0.16
N MET A 24 7.98 -5.70 0.77
CA MET A 24 7.70 -5.67 2.20
C MET A 24 6.79 -4.50 2.59
N LEU A 25 7.02 -3.30 2.05
CA LEU A 25 6.16 -2.15 2.30
C LEU A 25 4.72 -2.40 1.83
N ASN A 26 4.52 -3.06 0.69
CA ASN A 26 3.18 -3.43 0.22
C ASN A 26 2.51 -4.48 1.12
N ILE A 27 3.26 -5.47 1.61
CA ILE A 27 2.74 -6.48 2.56
C ILE A 27 2.28 -5.81 3.86
N VAL A 28 3.11 -4.92 4.42
CA VAL A 28 2.74 -4.11 5.60
C VAL A 28 1.52 -3.24 5.28
N GLY A 29 1.47 -2.62 4.11
CA GLY A 29 0.33 -1.83 3.64
C GLY A 29 -0.96 -2.65 3.52
N ILE A 30 -0.90 -3.90 3.06
CA ILE A 30 -2.04 -4.83 3.05
C ILE A 30 -2.51 -5.11 4.48
N GLY A 31 -1.58 -5.43 5.39
CA GLY A 31 -1.90 -5.64 6.79
C GLY A 31 -2.60 -4.42 7.41
N TRP A 32 -2.08 -3.22 7.15
CA TRP A 32 -2.67 -1.97 7.60
C TRP A 32 -4.07 -1.74 7.02
N ALA A 33 -4.24 -1.92 5.71
CA ALA A 33 -5.52 -1.75 5.04
C ALA A 33 -6.58 -2.72 5.55
N ILE A 34 -6.21 -3.94 5.97
CA ILE A 34 -7.12 -4.90 6.59
C ILE A 34 -7.42 -4.52 8.06
N TYR A 35 -6.38 -4.11 8.80
CA TYR A 35 -6.49 -3.78 10.22
C TYR A 35 -7.43 -2.59 10.47
N VAL A 36 -7.31 -1.51 9.69
CA VAL A 36 -8.10 -0.28 9.88
C VAL A 36 -9.63 -0.52 9.94
N PRO A 37 -10.28 -1.16 8.95
CA PRO A 37 -11.73 -1.38 9.02
C PRO A 37 -12.14 -2.31 10.20
N ILE A 38 -11.29 -3.27 10.57
CA ILE A 38 -11.51 -4.11 11.76
C ILE A 38 -11.48 -3.24 13.01
N ALA A 39 -10.45 -2.40 13.14
CA ALA A 39 -10.32 -1.47 14.26
C ALA A 39 -11.56 -0.57 14.33
N LEU A 40 -11.97 0.07 13.23
CA LEU A 40 -13.17 0.93 13.19
C LEU A 40 -14.44 0.19 13.64
N THR A 41 -14.58 -1.09 13.29
CA THR A 41 -15.72 -1.90 13.72
C THR A 41 -15.70 -2.16 15.22
N LEU A 42 -14.52 -2.41 15.80
CA LEU A 42 -14.34 -2.55 17.25
C LEU A 42 -14.56 -1.22 17.98
N TYR A 43 -14.11 -0.09 17.41
CA TYR A 43 -14.36 1.26 17.93
C TYR A 43 -15.86 1.57 18.05
N GLN A 44 -16.72 0.99 17.22
CA GLN A 44 -18.18 1.16 17.33
C GLN A 44 -18.75 0.62 18.65
N GLN A 45 -18.08 -0.36 19.26
CA GLN A 45 -18.58 -1.05 20.45
C GLN A 45 -18.12 -0.39 21.76
N ASP A 46 -17.21 0.57 21.68
CA ASP A 46 -16.61 1.20 22.85
C ASP A 46 -17.42 2.43 23.31
N VAL A 47 -17.87 2.41 24.57
CA VAL A 47 -18.80 3.40 25.15
C VAL A 47 -18.07 4.71 25.51
N LEU A 48 -16.73 4.71 25.49
CA LEU A 48 -15.91 5.84 25.94
C LEU A 48 -15.68 6.93 24.89
N PHE A 49 -16.12 6.74 23.65
CA PHE A 49 -15.86 7.69 22.56
C PHE A 49 -17.07 8.54 22.18
N THR A 50 -16.83 9.84 21.99
CA THR A 50 -17.82 10.75 21.41
C THR A 50 -17.98 10.48 19.92
N LEU A 51 -19.21 10.66 19.42
CA LEU A 51 -19.54 10.37 18.02
C LEU A 51 -18.67 11.21 17.03
N ASP A 52 -18.38 12.46 17.36
CA ASP A 52 -17.46 13.34 16.59
C ASP A 52 -16.03 12.79 16.50
N GLY A 53 -15.54 12.17 17.57
CA GLY A 53 -14.22 11.55 17.61
C GLY A 53 -14.13 10.35 16.66
N ALA A 54 -15.19 9.52 16.63
CA ALA A 54 -15.27 8.36 15.73
C ALA A 54 -15.28 8.78 14.25
N VAL A 55 -16.02 9.84 13.90
CA VAL A 55 -16.09 10.40 12.54
C VAL A 55 -14.73 10.93 12.08
N THR A 56 -14.05 11.70 12.94
CA THR A 56 -12.71 12.26 12.64
C THR A 56 -11.67 11.15 12.47
N TYR A 57 -11.69 10.15 13.36
CA TYR A 57 -10.80 9.00 13.30
C TYR A 57 -11.02 8.17 12.02
N ALA A 58 -12.28 7.92 11.63
CA ALA A 58 -12.61 7.22 10.38
C ALA A 58 -12.07 7.93 9.14
N LEU A 59 -12.16 9.25 9.08
CA LEU A 59 -11.63 10.06 7.97
C LEU A 59 -10.12 9.96 7.89
N GLN A 60 -9.41 10.15 9.00
CA GLN A 60 -7.95 10.07 9.04
C GLN A 60 -7.44 8.68 8.64
N MET A 61 -8.07 7.63 9.18
CA MET A 61 -7.71 6.26 8.87
C MET A 61 -8.03 5.90 7.42
N GLY A 62 -9.17 6.35 6.89
CA GLY A 62 -9.52 6.23 5.48
C GLY A 62 -8.50 6.93 4.57
N ALA A 63 -8.09 8.15 4.90
CA ALA A 63 -7.05 8.87 4.15
C ALA A 63 -5.72 8.12 4.16
N SER A 64 -5.35 7.47 5.27
CA SER A 64 -4.14 6.65 5.35
C SER A 64 -4.16 5.45 4.40
N ILE A 65 -5.31 4.75 4.29
CA ILE A 65 -5.49 3.67 3.31
C ILE A 65 -5.39 4.24 1.89
N GLY A 66 -6.00 5.40 1.63
CA GLY A 66 -5.90 6.09 0.35
C GLY A 66 -4.46 6.40 -0.05
N ALA A 67 -3.64 6.89 0.88
CA ALA A 67 -2.22 7.17 0.65
C ALA A 67 -1.43 5.90 0.30
N VAL A 68 -1.68 4.80 1.02
CA VAL A 68 -1.08 3.48 0.70
C VAL A 68 -1.51 3.01 -0.69
N GLY A 69 -2.80 3.15 -1.04
CA GLY A 69 -3.32 2.80 -2.36
C GLY A 69 -2.69 3.62 -3.49
N ILE A 70 -2.53 4.94 -3.31
CA ILE A 70 -1.84 5.81 -4.28
C ILE A 70 -0.38 5.40 -4.41
N PHE A 71 0.32 5.15 -3.29
CA PHE A 71 1.70 4.70 -3.33
C PHE A 71 1.86 3.39 -4.10
N ALA A 72 0.99 2.40 -3.87
CA ALA A 72 0.97 1.14 -4.60
C ALA A 72 0.64 1.34 -6.09
N LEU A 73 -0.30 2.23 -6.44
CA LEU A 73 -0.58 2.60 -7.83
C LEU A 73 0.66 3.16 -8.52
N LEU A 74 1.38 4.10 -7.90
CA LEU A 74 2.60 4.66 -8.45
C LEU A 74 3.64 3.56 -8.72
N GLN A 75 3.81 2.61 -7.80
CA GLN A 75 4.72 1.49 -8.02
C GLN A 75 4.36 0.66 -9.25
N ILE A 76 3.06 0.40 -9.51
CA ILE A 76 2.62 -0.36 -10.70
C ILE A 76 3.08 0.31 -12.00
N PHE A 77 2.98 1.65 -12.07
CA PHE A 77 3.37 2.41 -13.26
C PHE A 77 4.89 2.58 -13.39
N PHE A 78 5.61 2.84 -12.29
CA PHE A 78 7.05 3.12 -12.33
C PHE A 78 7.92 1.86 -12.39
N LEU A 79 7.57 0.78 -11.68
CA LEU A 79 8.36 -0.46 -11.68
C LEU A 79 8.42 -1.10 -13.07
N GLY A 80 7.33 -1.02 -13.84
CA GLY A 80 7.32 -1.52 -15.22
C GLY A 80 8.20 -0.72 -16.18
N LYS A 81 8.50 0.55 -15.88
CA LYS A 81 9.49 1.34 -16.64
C LYS A 81 10.91 1.01 -16.20
N LEU A 82 11.13 0.85 -14.89
CA LEU A 82 12.43 0.49 -14.32
C LEU A 82 12.95 -0.86 -14.81
N ALA A 83 12.10 -1.89 -14.85
CA ALA A 83 12.48 -3.22 -15.33
C ALA A 83 13.01 -3.20 -16.77
N ARG A 84 12.38 -2.43 -17.66
CA ARG A 84 12.78 -2.34 -19.08
C ARG A 84 14.11 -1.62 -19.30
N GLY A 85 14.57 -0.81 -18.34
CA GLY A 85 15.84 -0.09 -18.43
C GLY A 85 17.06 -0.92 -18.04
N MET A 86 16.87 -2.12 -17.48
CA MET A 86 17.95 -2.98 -17.01
C MET A 86 18.26 -4.07 -18.04
N VAL A 87 18.98 -3.73 -19.11
CA VAL A 87 19.43 -4.69 -20.12
C VAL A 87 20.93 -4.93 -19.93
N ALA A 88 21.27 -5.93 -19.12
CA ALA A 88 22.63 -6.44 -19.02
C ALA A 88 22.59 -7.94 -18.76
N ASP A 89 23.43 -8.70 -19.45
CA ASP A 89 23.44 -10.16 -19.43
C ASP A 89 24.23 -10.66 -18.20
N VAL A 90 23.73 -10.33 -17.00
CA VAL A 90 24.32 -10.70 -15.71
C VAL A 90 23.23 -11.25 -14.77
N PRO A 91 23.54 -12.30 -13.98
CA PRO A 91 22.54 -12.99 -13.16
C PRO A 91 21.89 -12.08 -12.11
N GLU A 92 22.61 -11.08 -11.60
CA GLU A 92 22.09 -10.11 -10.62
C GLU A 92 20.99 -9.22 -11.19
N VAL A 93 21.05 -8.91 -12.50
CA VAL A 93 20.00 -8.11 -13.17
C VAL A 93 18.74 -8.92 -13.39
N ALA A 94 18.87 -10.21 -13.74
CA ALA A 94 17.73 -11.13 -13.82
C ALA A 94 17.03 -11.29 -12.46
N ALA A 95 17.81 -11.43 -11.37
CA ALA A 95 17.26 -11.48 -10.02
C ALA A 95 16.54 -10.18 -9.62
N ALA A 96 17.12 -9.03 -9.97
CA ALA A 96 16.51 -7.73 -9.72
C ALA A 96 15.19 -7.56 -10.48
N GLU A 97 15.13 -7.96 -11.76
CA GLU A 97 13.91 -7.91 -12.56
C GLU A 97 12.80 -8.78 -11.95
N ALA A 98 13.14 -9.99 -11.50
CA ALA A 98 12.19 -10.87 -10.81
C ALA A 98 11.65 -10.22 -9.53
N ALA A 99 12.51 -9.63 -8.70
CA ALA A 99 12.09 -8.94 -7.48
C ALA A 99 11.18 -7.73 -7.76
N LEU A 100 11.50 -6.90 -8.76
CA LEU A 100 10.63 -5.77 -9.15
C LEU A 100 9.29 -6.24 -9.74
N ARG A 101 9.28 -7.38 -10.46
CA ARG A 101 8.04 -7.97 -10.97
C ARG A 101 7.15 -8.49 -9.84
N ILE A 102 7.74 -9.14 -8.84
CA ILE A 102 7.04 -9.55 -7.61
C ILE A 102 6.48 -8.31 -6.90
N ALA A 103 7.32 -7.28 -6.66
CA ALA A 103 6.88 -6.04 -6.02
C ALA A 103 5.69 -5.40 -6.74
N ARG A 104 5.70 -5.38 -8.08
CA ARG A 104 4.59 -4.89 -8.89
C ARG A 104 3.31 -5.71 -8.71
N TRP A 105 3.41 -7.04 -8.68
CA TRP A 105 2.25 -7.90 -8.45
C TRP A 105 1.66 -7.70 -7.05
N VAL A 106 2.51 -7.61 -6.03
CA VAL A 106 2.07 -7.34 -4.66
C VAL A 106 1.43 -5.95 -4.58
N ALA A 107 1.97 -4.93 -5.27
CA ALA A 107 1.35 -3.61 -5.35
C ALA A 107 -0.05 -3.64 -5.98
N VAL A 108 -0.28 -4.46 -7.02
CA VAL A 108 -1.64 -4.67 -7.58
C VAL A 108 -2.58 -5.22 -6.51
N ILE A 109 -2.15 -6.23 -5.76
CA ILE A 109 -2.94 -6.80 -4.66
C ILE A 109 -3.22 -5.72 -3.60
N THR A 110 -2.22 -4.95 -3.20
CA THR A 110 -2.36 -3.84 -2.25
C THR A 110 -3.41 -2.83 -2.71
N VAL A 111 -3.43 -2.45 -3.99
CA VAL A 111 -4.46 -1.54 -4.54
C VAL A 111 -5.85 -2.14 -4.41
N VAL A 112 -6.04 -3.41 -4.79
CA VAL A 112 -7.33 -4.09 -4.68
C VAL A 112 -7.81 -4.13 -3.22
N VAL A 113 -6.92 -4.51 -2.29
CA VAL A 113 -7.23 -4.53 -0.85
C VAL A 113 -7.57 -3.12 -0.35
N CYS A 114 -6.80 -2.09 -0.72
CA CYS A 114 -7.09 -0.71 -0.33
C CYS A 114 -8.46 -0.24 -0.82
N ILE A 115 -8.86 -0.58 -2.06
CA ILE A 115 -10.20 -0.23 -2.60
C ILE A 115 -11.30 -0.90 -1.76
N VAL A 116 -11.16 -2.19 -1.47
CA VAL A 116 -12.13 -2.93 -0.65
C VAL A 116 -12.22 -2.34 0.75
N SER A 117 -11.08 -2.07 1.39
CA SER A 117 -11.01 -1.49 2.72
C SER A 117 -11.61 -0.08 2.78
N LEU A 118 -11.33 0.77 1.80
CA LEU A 118 -11.94 2.11 1.70
C LEU A 118 -13.46 2.02 1.57
N PHE A 119 -13.98 1.08 0.78
CA PHE A 119 -15.41 0.89 0.64
C PHE A 119 -16.08 0.50 1.96
N VAL A 120 -15.45 -0.38 2.75
CA VAL A 120 -15.92 -0.75 4.09
C VAL A 120 -15.86 0.45 5.04
N SER A 121 -14.73 1.17 5.09
CA SER A 121 -14.55 2.36 5.93
C SER A 121 -15.56 3.46 5.59
N LEU A 122 -15.86 3.69 4.31
CA LEU A 122 -16.86 4.67 3.87
C LEU A 122 -18.27 4.30 4.30
N LYS A 123 -18.63 3.01 4.27
CA LYS A 123 -19.93 2.53 4.77
C LYS A 123 -20.06 2.78 6.29
N LEU A 124 -19.02 2.50 7.06
CA LEU A 124 -19.00 2.77 8.51
C LEU A 124 -19.09 4.27 8.80
N TYR A 125 -18.29 5.07 8.09
CA TYR A 125 -18.33 6.54 8.22
C TYR A 125 -19.73 7.10 7.95
N ARG A 126 -20.36 6.73 6.83
CA ARG A 126 -21.71 7.21 6.48
C ARG A 126 -22.72 6.86 7.57
N ARG A 127 -22.65 5.64 8.09
CA ARG A 127 -23.53 5.20 9.18
C ARG A 127 -23.37 6.08 10.42
N TRP A 128 -22.15 6.46 10.78
CA TRP A 128 -21.92 7.33 11.94
C TRP A 128 -22.30 8.78 11.69
N ASP A 129 -22.02 9.32 10.50
CA ASP A 129 -22.42 10.67 10.10
C ASP A 129 -23.95 10.83 10.05
N ASP A 130 -24.66 9.83 9.52
CA ASP A 130 -26.12 9.80 9.51
C ASP A 130 -26.69 9.80 10.94
N VAL A 131 -26.10 9.02 11.86
CA VAL A 131 -26.50 9.04 13.27
C VAL A 131 -26.23 10.40 13.90
N LEU A 132 -25.05 10.99 13.65
CA LEU A 132 -24.67 12.31 14.18
C LEU A 132 -25.70 13.36 13.80
N ARG A 133 -26.09 13.40 12.52
CA ARG A 133 -27.06 14.35 11.98
C ARG A 133 -28.45 14.19 12.59
N ILE A 134 -28.84 12.97 12.96
CA ILE A 134 -30.13 12.69 13.60
C ILE A 134 -30.11 13.09 15.09
N THR A 135 -28.99 12.84 15.79
CA THR A 135 -28.89 13.09 17.25
C THR A 135 -28.45 14.50 17.62
N GLY A 136 -27.80 15.23 16.70
CA GLY A 136 -27.31 16.60 16.91
C GLY A 136 -28.18 17.69 16.28
N GLY A 137 -29.32 17.34 15.69
CA GLY A 137 -30.33 18.25 15.14
C GLY A 137 -31.50 18.50 16.09
#